data_AF-A0A8T4WKY1-F1
#
_entry.id   AF-A0A8T4WKY1-F1
#
_cell.length_a   1.000
_cell.length_b   1.000
_cell.length_c   1.000
_cell.angle_alpha   90.00
_cell.angle_beta   90.00
_cell.angle_gamma   90.00
#
_symmetry.space_group_name_H-M   'P 1'
#
loop_
_entity.id
_entity.type
_entity.pdbx_description
1 polymer ?
#
loop_
_entity_poly.entity_id
_entity_poly.type
_entity_poly.pdbx_seq_one_letter_code
_entity_poly.pdbx_strand_id
1 'polypeptide(L)'
;MSSMPQAKASPSWWDTSWGNRRPITITGSHPQNYQLRITIPFDSDMNADYSDLRFLEDEESGELSYWIENYNSNAATVWVKRENNSDSTIYMYYNNSTAPSVSDGSSTFIFFENFNSYNPGELFGQGNWVSGWLDSQYGISVQSEITYEGEMAAKGTAEESNVWLDSPIDATSPNIRFVFHTMLSEHNPEEWSTAGLFDNVEEGYPIQYNGLSADWEIENLLIEDRGDAIAALAQTNNWYQFEILIKENESSGNGLDGLGSENELIHDLIVRNESGEKILEETGLSPGTPVMTADRVFLYFTPSGGGGDSPYWDLIWASEYVDPEPTASIGDEQVGVISRTTSSSSSSSISNASVDYTSSGDVTLGFSASTPPGTTSVPGTAIGYLEISASAPTSDITITLTLDPTAVSSLNIDLSTVTIYHWDGSSWDPLPTVRTGSYTFEAHVNSLSWFGVGGESQISGTETGATTFPQNVGAGESESTSNPEIIIFIVSLGIVAVALLVLIDSLKKN
;
A
#
# COMPACT_ATOMS: atom_id res chain seq x y z
N MET A 1 17.56 17.61 36.94
CA MET A 1 16.44 16.70 36.64
C MET A 1 16.73 16.11 35.27
N SER A 2 17.24 14.89 35.23
CA SER A 2 17.54 14.20 33.97
C SER A 2 16.24 13.62 33.47
N SER A 3 15.73 14.08 32.33
CA SER A 3 14.58 13.49 31.66
C SER A 3 14.94 12.06 31.26
N MET A 4 14.20 11.09 31.77
CA MET A 4 14.27 9.70 31.28
C MET A 4 13.95 9.69 29.78
N PRO A 5 14.64 8.86 28.97
CA PRO A 5 14.22 8.64 27.60
C PRO A 5 12.81 8.04 27.62
N GLN A 6 11.88 8.74 26.97
CA GLN A 6 10.54 8.24 26.68
C GLN A 6 10.73 6.96 25.84
N ALA A 7 10.20 5.83 26.33
CA ALA A 7 10.16 4.61 25.54
C ALA A 7 9.46 4.92 24.21
N LYS A 8 10.15 4.60 23.11
CA LYS A 8 9.61 4.71 21.76
C LYS A 8 8.36 3.83 21.73
N ALA A 9 7.18 4.42 21.59
CA ALA A 9 5.94 3.66 21.40
C ALA A 9 6.16 2.66 20.25
N SER A 10 5.71 1.42 20.42
CA SER A 10 5.64 0.44 19.33
C SER A 10 5.00 1.13 18.12
N PRO A 11 5.49 0.90 16.88
CA PRO A 11 4.82 1.47 15.73
C PRO A 11 3.35 1.06 15.77
N SER A 12 2.43 2.03 15.72
CA SER A 12 1.02 1.76 15.51
C SER A 12 0.88 0.90 14.25
N TRP A 13 -0.05 -0.04 14.22
CA TRP A 13 -0.32 -0.88 13.05
C TRP A 13 -1.66 -0.46 12.46
N TRP A 14 -1.70 -0.16 11.16
CA TRP A 14 -2.89 0.40 10.50
C TRP A 14 -4.09 -0.55 10.53
N ASP A 15 -3.92 -1.78 10.02
CA ASP A 15 -4.98 -2.80 10.00
C ASP A 15 -4.38 -4.18 10.30
N THR A 16 -4.91 -4.84 11.34
CA THR A 16 -4.46 -6.16 11.81
C THR A 16 -4.73 -7.30 10.82
N SER A 17 -5.51 -7.05 9.77
CA SER A 17 -5.76 -8.01 8.69
C SER A 17 -4.59 -8.13 7.71
N TRP A 18 -3.67 -7.16 7.71
CA TRP A 18 -2.42 -7.21 6.98
C TRP A 18 -1.29 -7.64 7.91
N GLY A 19 -0.71 -8.81 7.63
CA GLY A 19 0.32 -9.41 8.49
C GLY A 19 1.67 -8.71 8.40
N ASN A 20 2.00 -8.12 7.24
CA ASN A 20 3.35 -7.61 6.97
C ASN A 20 3.27 -6.19 6.39
N ARG A 21 4.31 -5.39 6.62
CA ARG A 21 4.54 -4.12 5.91
C ARG A 21 6.03 -3.89 5.66
N ARG A 22 6.36 -3.10 4.65
CA ARG A 22 7.71 -2.60 4.40
C ARG A 22 7.68 -1.07 4.24
N PRO A 23 8.58 -0.33 4.90
CA PRO A 23 8.74 1.09 4.59
C PRO A 23 9.37 1.22 3.21
N ILE A 24 8.90 2.18 2.42
CA ILE A 24 9.45 2.55 1.13
C ILE A 24 10.03 3.94 1.28
N THR A 25 11.36 4.04 1.22
CA THR A 25 12.07 5.32 1.29
C THR A 25 12.23 5.91 -0.10
N ILE A 26 11.70 7.12 -0.27
CA ILE A 26 11.74 7.90 -1.51
C ILE A 26 12.98 8.79 -1.48
N THR A 27 13.75 8.81 -2.56
CA THR A 27 14.94 9.64 -2.73
C THR A 27 14.77 10.53 -3.95
N GLY A 28 14.92 11.83 -3.76
CA GLY A 28 14.72 12.83 -4.82
C GLY A 28 13.57 13.79 -4.50
N SER A 29 13.54 14.92 -5.18
CA SER A 29 12.46 15.89 -5.06
C SER A 29 11.20 15.32 -5.71
N HIS A 30 10.05 15.49 -5.05
CA HIS A 30 8.76 15.17 -5.62
C HIS A 30 7.70 16.15 -5.09
N PRO A 31 6.78 16.61 -5.94
CA PRO A 31 5.63 17.42 -5.53
C PRO A 31 4.58 16.60 -4.76
N GLN A 32 3.54 17.27 -4.28
CA GLN A 32 2.34 16.62 -3.72
C GLN A 32 1.51 15.98 -4.84
N ASN A 33 0.77 14.92 -4.53
CA ASN A 33 -0.03 14.16 -5.51
C ASN A 33 0.79 13.50 -6.64
N TYR A 34 2.07 13.24 -6.40
CA TYR A 34 3.00 12.71 -7.40
C TYR A 34 2.84 11.19 -7.58
N GLN A 35 2.88 10.70 -8.81
CA GLN A 35 2.82 9.27 -9.13
C GLN A 35 4.22 8.63 -9.08
N LEU A 36 4.52 7.92 -8.01
CA LEU A 36 5.80 7.23 -7.81
C LEU A 36 5.78 5.84 -8.46
N ARG A 37 6.72 5.58 -9.38
CA ARG A 37 6.95 4.24 -9.92
C ARG A 37 7.85 3.43 -8.98
N ILE A 38 7.40 2.24 -8.61
CA ILE A 38 8.06 1.35 -7.65
C ILE A 38 8.07 -0.08 -8.22
N THR A 39 9.24 -0.71 -8.24
CA THR A 39 9.35 -2.16 -8.53
C THR A 39 9.25 -2.94 -7.22
N ILE A 40 8.19 -3.71 -7.07
CA ILE A 40 7.91 -4.51 -5.88
C ILE A 40 8.30 -5.96 -6.16
N PRO A 41 9.35 -6.49 -5.51
CA PRO A 41 9.70 -7.89 -5.64
C PRO A 41 8.61 -8.76 -5.00
N PHE A 42 8.33 -9.91 -5.62
CA PHE A 42 7.40 -10.90 -5.08
C PHE A 42 7.93 -11.42 -3.74
N ASP A 43 7.04 -11.45 -2.74
CA ASP A 43 7.26 -12.12 -1.47
C ASP A 43 6.28 -13.31 -1.38
N SER A 44 6.71 -14.43 -0.78
CA SER A 44 5.85 -15.62 -0.67
C SER A 44 4.61 -15.41 0.19
N ASP A 45 4.61 -14.38 1.04
CA ASP A 45 3.46 -13.99 1.84
C ASP A 45 2.46 -13.10 1.08
N MET A 46 2.80 -12.60 -0.12
CA MET A 46 1.90 -11.84 -0.99
C MET A 46 0.98 -12.77 -1.80
N ASN A 47 -0.17 -12.25 -2.22
CA ASN A 47 -0.94 -12.91 -3.26
C ASN A 47 -0.15 -12.90 -4.58
N ALA A 48 -0.25 -14.00 -5.34
CA ALA A 48 0.48 -14.17 -6.61
C ALA A 48 0.14 -13.11 -7.68
N ASP A 49 -1.02 -12.46 -7.54
CA ASP A 49 -1.52 -11.37 -8.38
C ASP A 49 -1.35 -9.98 -7.73
N TYR A 50 -0.64 -9.89 -6.60
CA TYR A 50 -0.42 -8.66 -5.83
C TYR A 50 -1.71 -7.95 -5.37
N SER A 51 -2.84 -8.67 -5.32
CA SER A 51 -4.14 -8.12 -4.93
C SER A 51 -4.20 -7.61 -3.49
N ASP A 52 -3.30 -8.08 -2.62
CA ASP A 52 -3.28 -7.74 -1.20
C ASP A 52 -2.41 -6.53 -0.84
N LEU A 53 -1.79 -5.87 -1.83
CA LEU A 53 -0.99 -4.67 -1.60
C LEU A 53 -1.85 -3.48 -1.11
N ARG A 54 -1.37 -2.75 -0.10
CA ARG A 54 -1.90 -1.45 0.34
C ARG A 54 -0.77 -0.47 0.60
N PHE A 55 -0.98 0.80 0.28
CA PHE A 55 0.03 1.86 0.47
C PHE A 55 -0.52 2.96 1.37
N LEU A 56 0.29 3.47 2.27
CA LEU A 56 -0.08 4.54 3.21
C LEU A 56 1.08 5.50 3.44
N GLU A 57 0.79 6.77 3.71
CA GLU A 57 1.83 7.72 4.20
C GLU A 57 2.31 7.29 5.60
N ASP A 58 1.36 7.03 6.50
CA ASP A 58 1.57 6.55 7.86
C ASP A 58 0.37 5.73 8.35
N GLU A 59 0.41 5.25 9.58
CA GLU A 59 -0.59 4.32 10.11
C GLU A 59 -1.92 4.97 10.51
N GLU A 60 -1.97 6.30 10.54
CA GLU A 60 -3.16 7.10 10.81
C GLU A 60 -3.80 7.64 9.51
N SER A 61 -3.10 7.51 8.39
CA SER A 61 -3.50 7.98 7.07
C SER A 61 -4.47 7.03 6.36
N GLY A 62 -5.15 7.55 5.34
CA GLY A 62 -5.93 6.73 4.41
C GLY A 62 -5.04 5.92 3.46
N GLU A 63 -5.64 4.94 2.78
CA GLU A 63 -4.98 4.22 1.69
C GLU A 63 -4.67 5.18 0.54
N LEU A 64 -3.44 5.13 0.02
CA LEU A 64 -3.01 5.81 -1.19
C LEU A 64 -3.51 5.05 -2.42
N SER A 65 -3.95 5.80 -3.44
CA SER A 65 -4.29 5.22 -4.74
C SER A 65 -3.05 4.65 -5.41
N TYR A 66 -3.18 3.47 -6.02
CA TYR A 66 -2.10 2.85 -6.76
C TYR A 66 -2.63 2.12 -7.99
N TRP A 67 -1.76 1.86 -8.94
CA TRP A 67 -2.02 1.06 -10.11
C TRP A 67 -0.87 0.09 -10.39
N ILE A 68 -1.18 -1.19 -10.56
CA ILE A 68 -0.23 -2.21 -10.98
C ILE A 68 -0.18 -2.18 -12.51
N GLU A 69 0.91 -1.68 -13.06
CA GLU A 69 1.12 -1.57 -14.50
C GLU A 69 1.34 -2.94 -15.15
N ASN A 70 2.15 -3.77 -14.50
CA ASN A 70 2.41 -5.14 -14.93
C ASN A 70 3.03 -5.92 -13.77
N TYR A 71 2.96 -7.24 -13.86
CA TYR A 71 3.69 -8.12 -12.96
C TYR A 71 4.03 -9.45 -13.62
N ASN A 72 5.02 -10.11 -13.05
CA ASN A 72 5.38 -11.49 -13.34
C ASN A 72 5.62 -12.24 -12.03
N SER A 73 6.12 -13.47 -12.12
CA SER A 73 6.39 -14.33 -10.95
C SER A 73 7.44 -13.77 -9.98
N ASN A 74 8.19 -12.75 -10.36
CA ASN A 74 9.32 -12.23 -9.60
C ASN A 74 9.10 -10.81 -9.07
N ALA A 75 8.34 -9.98 -9.80
CA ALA A 75 8.11 -8.59 -9.41
C ALA A 75 6.88 -7.99 -10.10
N ALA A 76 6.37 -6.90 -9.52
CA ALA A 76 5.37 -6.01 -10.10
C ALA A 76 5.95 -4.60 -10.29
N THR A 77 5.56 -3.92 -11.36
CA THR A 77 5.74 -2.47 -11.53
C THR A 77 4.46 -1.79 -11.06
N VAL A 78 4.57 -0.97 -10.02
CA VAL A 78 3.43 -0.31 -9.37
C VAL A 78 3.65 1.19 -9.33
N TRP A 79 2.62 1.93 -9.71
CA TRP A 79 2.54 3.38 -9.57
C TRP A 79 1.72 3.71 -8.33
N VAL A 80 2.26 4.52 -7.42
CA VAL A 80 1.57 4.95 -6.20
C VAL A 80 1.42 6.46 -6.21
N LYS A 81 0.18 6.95 -6.13
CA LYS A 81 -0.10 8.38 -6.01
C LYS A 81 0.13 8.81 -4.58
N ARG A 82 1.24 9.49 -4.35
CA ARG A 82 1.62 10.01 -3.05
C ARG A 82 0.98 11.37 -2.81
N GLU A 83 0.21 11.51 -1.75
CA GLU A 83 -0.53 12.76 -1.48
C GLU A 83 0.36 13.82 -0.84
N ASN A 84 1.30 13.43 0.03
CA ASN A 84 2.13 14.33 0.80
C ASN A 84 3.61 14.26 0.38
N ASN A 85 4.34 15.37 0.54
CA ASN A 85 5.78 15.48 0.28
C ASN A 85 6.58 15.98 1.49
N SER A 86 5.97 16.02 2.69
CA SER A 86 6.63 16.53 3.91
C SER A 86 7.70 15.60 4.48
N ASP A 87 7.60 14.30 4.17
CA ASP A 87 8.60 13.31 4.52
C ASP A 87 8.97 12.50 3.27
N SER A 88 9.73 11.42 3.45
CA SER A 88 10.25 10.61 2.35
C SER A 88 9.95 9.14 2.54
N THR A 89 8.88 8.78 3.26
CA THR A 89 8.53 7.39 3.53
C THR A 89 7.04 7.17 3.37
N ILE A 90 6.70 6.14 2.62
CA ILE A 90 5.37 5.52 2.64
C ILE A 90 5.53 4.08 3.12
N TYR A 91 4.43 3.41 3.48
CA TYR A 91 4.42 2.02 3.90
C TYR A 91 3.63 1.18 2.90
N MET A 92 4.19 0.04 2.51
CA MET A 92 3.50 -0.98 1.74
C MET A 92 3.11 -2.13 2.67
N TYR A 93 1.83 -2.38 2.83
CA TYR A 93 1.25 -3.50 3.56
C TYR A 93 0.87 -4.64 2.61
N TYR A 94 1.04 -5.87 3.08
CA TYR A 94 0.65 -7.11 2.37
C TYR A 94 0.43 -8.25 3.39
N ASN A 95 0.34 -9.49 2.91
CA ASN A 95 0.00 -10.68 3.69
C ASN A 95 -1.45 -10.65 4.18
N ASN A 96 -2.36 -10.35 3.24
CA ASN A 96 -3.80 -10.51 3.43
C ASN A 96 -4.37 -11.34 2.28
N SER A 97 -4.34 -12.66 2.44
CA SER A 97 -4.76 -13.61 1.40
C SER A 97 -6.21 -13.46 0.89
N THR A 98 -7.05 -12.71 1.60
CA THR A 98 -8.46 -12.47 1.24
C THR A 98 -8.74 -11.09 0.67
N ALA A 99 -7.73 -10.21 0.63
CA ALA A 99 -7.88 -8.85 0.13
C ALA A 99 -8.12 -8.86 -1.39
N PRO A 100 -9.17 -8.17 -1.88
CA PRO A 100 -9.30 -7.91 -3.31
C PRO A 100 -8.29 -6.84 -3.73
N SER A 101 -7.90 -6.90 -5.00
CA SER A 101 -7.13 -5.81 -5.63
C SER A 101 -7.96 -4.54 -5.63
N VAL A 102 -7.33 -3.43 -5.23
CA VAL A 102 -7.88 -2.07 -5.34
C VAL A 102 -7.03 -1.20 -6.28
N SER A 103 -6.20 -1.84 -7.10
CA SER A 103 -5.41 -1.20 -8.16
C SER A 103 -6.32 -0.47 -9.15
N ASP A 104 -6.12 0.83 -9.33
CA ASP A 104 -6.94 1.68 -10.19
C ASP A 104 -6.11 2.82 -10.79
N GLY A 105 -5.94 2.80 -12.11
CA GLY A 105 -5.23 3.84 -12.85
C GLY A 105 -5.94 5.20 -12.81
N SER A 106 -7.28 5.22 -12.82
CA SER A 106 -8.06 6.45 -12.87
C SER A 106 -7.97 7.29 -11.58
N SER A 107 -7.80 6.66 -10.42
CA SER A 107 -7.53 7.37 -9.16
C SER A 107 -6.06 7.73 -8.96
N THR A 108 -5.15 6.99 -9.61
CA THR A 108 -3.69 7.14 -9.46
C THR A 108 -3.13 8.29 -10.30
N PHE A 109 -3.53 8.39 -11.57
CA PHE A 109 -2.95 9.33 -12.53
C PHE A 109 -3.74 10.65 -12.64
N ILE A 110 -3.13 11.65 -13.28
CA ILE A 110 -3.82 12.90 -13.65
C ILE A 110 -4.90 12.60 -14.69
N PHE A 111 -4.56 11.69 -15.60
CA PHE A 111 -5.41 11.19 -16.66
C PHE A 111 -5.15 9.71 -16.87
N PHE A 112 -6.20 8.93 -17.11
CA PHE A 112 -6.11 7.50 -17.39
C PHE A 112 -7.31 7.06 -18.22
N GLU A 113 -7.06 6.38 -19.33
CA GLU A 113 -8.06 5.83 -20.23
C GLU A 113 -7.59 4.49 -20.79
N ASN A 114 -8.39 3.44 -20.58
CA ASN A 114 -8.16 2.10 -21.08
C ASN A 114 -9.38 1.53 -21.84
N PHE A 115 -10.35 2.39 -22.15
CA PHE A 115 -11.58 2.14 -22.91
C PHE A 115 -12.54 1.08 -22.35
N ASN A 116 -12.18 0.39 -21.27
CA ASN A 116 -12.95 -0.71 -20.68
C ASN A 116 -14.29 -0.28 -20.07
N SER A 117 -14.52 1.02 -19.90
CA SER A 117 -15.77 1.59 -19.40
C SER A 117 -16.80 1.90 -20.50
N TYR A 118 -16.47 1.65 -21.77
CA TYR A 118 -17.32 1.98 -22.91
C TYR A 118 -17.92 0.75 -23.58
N ASN A 119 -19.02 0.96 -24.31
CA ASN A 119 -19.64 -0.07 -25.12
C ASN A 119 -18.97 -0.12 -26.51
N PRO A 120 -18.91 -1.31 -27.14
CA PRO A 120 -18.47 -1.41 -28.53
C PRO A 120 -19.30 -0.53 -29.46
N GLY A 121 -18.64 0.13 -30.40
CA GLY A 121 -19.23 1.10 -31.33
C GLY A 121 -18.60 2.48 -31.23
N GLU A 122 -19.25 3.48 -31.83
CA GLU A 122 -18.73 4.85 -31.89
C GLU A 122 -18.30 5.37 -30.51
N LEU A 123 -17.05 5.81 -30.39
CA LEU A 123 -16.51 6.38 -29.15
C LEU A 123 -17.12 7.77 -28.88
N PHE A 124 -17.43 8.51 -29.94
CA PHE A 124 -18.11 9.80 -29.82
C PHE A 124 -19.44 9.67 -29.06
N GLY A 125 -19.64 10.53 -28.07
CA GLY A 125 -20.85 10.52 -27.23
C GLY A 125 -20.80 9.50 -26.10
N GLN A 126 -19.69 8.77 -25.93
CA GLN A 126 -19.40 7.98 -24.74
C GLN A 126 -18.42 8.75 -23.83
N GLY A 127 -18.70 8.76 -22.52
CA GLY A 127 -17.89 9.52 -21.56
C GLY A 127 -17.84 11.02 -21.90
N ASN A 128 -16.63 11.59 -21.89
CA ASN A 128 -16.38 12.99 -22.24
C ASN A 128 -15.82 13.16 -23.66
N TRP A 129 -15.88 12.10 -24.50
CA TRP A 129 -15.39 12.15 -25.87
C TRP A 129 -16.35 12.93 -26.78
N VAL A 130 -15.84 14.02 -27.37
CA VAL A 130 -16.58 14.95 -28.23
C VAL A 130 -16.03 14.99 -29.66
N SER A 131 -16.86 15.46 -30.60
CA SER A 131 -16.57 15.38 -32.04
C SER A 131 -15.46 16.34 -32.46
N GLY A 132 -14.67 15.87 -33.42
CA GLY A 132 -13.71 16.60 -34.26
C GLY A 132 -14.13 17.97 -34.81
N TRP A 133 -13.14 18.75 -35.28
CA TRP A 133 -13.40 19.80 -36.29
C TRP A 133 -13.45 19.14 -37.69
N LEU A 134 -14.26 19.72 -38.57
CA LEU A 134 -14.50 19.37 -39.99
C LEU A 134 -15.57 18.29 -40.22
N ASP A 135 -16.23 18.37 -41.37
CA ASP A 135 -17.36 17.56 -41.85
C ASP A 135 -17.09 16.03 -41.94
N SER A 136 -15.93 15.53 -41.48
CA SER A 136 -15.65 14.10 -41.27
C SER A 136 -16.29 13.63 -39.96
N GLN A 137 -17.62 13.55 -39.99
CA GLN A 137 -18.39 12.93 -38.92
C GLN A 137 -18.04 11.44 -38.86
N TYR A 138 -17.59 10.98 -37.69
CA TYR A 138 -17.42 9.57 -37.31
C TYR A 138 -16.16 8.88 -37.85
N GLY A 139 -15.54 8.07 -36.99
CA GLY A 139 -14.33 7.34 -37.38
C GLY A 139 -13.57 6.68 -36.25
N ILE A 140 -13.83 6.99 -34.98
CA ILE A 140 -13.21 6.25 -33.86
C ILE A 140 -14.28 5.39 -33.18
N SER A 141 -14.03 4.07 -33.12
CA SER A 141 -14.91 3.10 -32.48
C SER A 141 -14.17 2.38 -31.36
N VAL A 142 -14.85 2.16 -30.25
CA VAL A 142 -14.44 1.19 -29.24
C VAL A 142 -14.73 -0.21 -29.76
N GLN A 143 -13.81 -1.14 -29.54
CA GLN A 143 -13.99 -2.53 -29.90
C GLN A 143 -13.17 -3.47 -29.00
N SER A 144 -13.42 -4.77 -29.12
CA SER A 144 -12.81 -5.82 -28.30
C SER A 144 -11.98 -6.83 -29.10
N GLU A 145 -11.75 -6.60 -30.41
CA GLU A 145 -11.07 -7.58 -31.27
C GLU A 145 -9.55 -7.58 -31.08
N ILE A 146 -8.95 -6.41 -30.97
CA ILE A 146 -7.53 -6.24 -30.67
C ILE A 146 -7.41 -5.17 -29.59
N THR A 147 -6.77 -5.54 -28.49
CA THR A 147 -6.51 -4.71 -27.32
C THR A 147 -5.05 -4.85 -26.93
N TYR A 148 -4.51 -3.84 -26.24
CA TYR A 148 -3.22 -3.91 -25.58
C TYR A 148 -3.41 -4.48 -24.17
N GLU A 149 -4.34 -3.89 -23.41
CA GLU A 149 -4.67 -4.32 -22.05
C GLU A 149 -6.20 -4.34 -21.86
N GLY A 150 -6.70 -5.33 -21.11
CA GLY A 150 -8.12 -5.43 -20.82
C GLY A 150 -8.95 -5.89 -22.03
N GLU A 151 -10.21 -5.43 -22.07
CA GLU A 151 -11.25 -5.95 -22.96
C GLU A 151 -11.59 -5.02 -24.13
N MET A 152 -11.20 -3.75 -24.08
CA MET A 152 -11.57 -2.74 -25.06
C MET A 152 -10.40 -1.86 -25.49
N ALA A 153 -10.40 -1.44 -26.76
CA ALA A 153 -9.48 -0.44 -27.31
C ALA A 153 -10.22 0.46 -28.31
N ALA A 154 -9.66 1.63 -28.59
CA ALA A 154 -10.15 2.53 -29.64
C ALA A 154 -9.51 2.19 -30.99
N LYS A 155 -10.29 2.24 -32.07
CA LYS A 155 -9.82 2.01 -33.46
C LYS A 155 -10.30 3.08 -34.41
N GLY A 156 -9.43 3.46 -35.36
CA GLY A 156 -9.78 4.19 -36.57
C GLY A 156 -10.58 3.34 -37.55
N THR A 157 -11.74 3.83 -37.98
CA THR A 157 -12.71 3.13 -38.83
C THR A 157 -13.03 3.88 -40.13
N ALA A 158 -12.52 5.10 -40.31
CA ALA A 158 -12.76 5.92 -41.49
C ALA A 158 -11.52 6.73 -41.90
N GLU A 159 -11.54 7.27 -43.11
CA GLU A 159 -10.59 8.31 -43.52
C GLU A 159 -10.81 9.56 -42.65
N GLU A 160 -9.71 10.15 -42.17
CA GLU A 160 -9.71 11.35 -41.32
C GLU A 160 -10.49 11.19 -40.00
N SER A 161 -10.36 10.02 -39.37
CA SER A 161 -10.96 9.70 -38.08
C SER A 161 -10.35 10.52 -36.95
N ASN A 162 -11.17 11.23 -36.17
CA ASN A 162 -10.66 11.98 -35.03
C ASN A 162 -11.73 12.18 -33.94
N VAL A 163 -11.28 12.28 -32.69
CA VAL A 163 -12.14 12.50 -31.53
C VAL A 163 -11.37 13.22 -30.42
N TRP A 164 -12.02 14.17 -29.77
CA TRP A 164 -11.44 14.95 -28.68
C TRP A 164 -11.92 14.43 -27.34
N LEU A 165 -11.06 14.55 -26.35
CA LEU A 165 -11.39 14.47 -24.95
C LEU A 165 -10.97 15.77 -24.30
N ASP A 166 -11.92 16.51 -23.73
CA ASP A 166 -11.58 17.59 -22.79
C ASP A 166 -10.86 16.93 -21.60
N SER A 167 -9.56 17.17 -21.49
CA SER A 167 -8.65 16.53 -20.56
C SER A 167 -8.31 17.47 -19.41
N PRO A 168 -8.16 16.99 -18.17
CA PRO A 168 -7.66 17.84 -17.09
C PRO A 168 -6.18 18.20 -17.25
N ILE A 169 -5.47 17.66 -18.25
CA ILE A 169 -4.04 17.92 -18.46
C ILE A 169 -3.87 19.32 -19.07
N ASP A 170 -3.35 20.24 -18.28
CA ASP A 170 -2.82 21.50 -18.79
C ASP A 170 -1.46 21.23 -19.45
N ALA A 171 -1.45 21.04 -20.77
CA ALA A 171 -0.22 20.79 -21.53
C ALA A 171 0.73 22.01 -21.59
N THR A 172 0.30 23.17 -21.07
CA THR A 172 1.14 24.35 -20.87
C THR A 172 1.95 24.26 -19.57
N SER A 173 1.53 23.39 -18.65
CA SER A 173 2.28 23.10 -17.44
C SER A 173 3.50 22.24 -17.79
N PRO A 174 4.72 22.67 -17.44
CA PRO A 174 5.89 21.83 -17.57
C PRO A 174 5.76 20.61 -16.64
N ASN A 175 6.70 19.67 -16.77
CA ASN A 175 6.87 18.57 -15.82
C ASN A 175 5.72 17.56 -15.89
N ILE A 176 5.35 17.18 -17.11
CA ILE A 176 4.32 16.16 -17.39
C ILE A 176 4.95 15.01 -18.17
N ARG A 177 4.61 13.78 -17.77
CA ARG A 177 4.78 12.57 -18.58
C ARG A 177 3.44 12.21 -19.18
N PHE A 178 3.45 11.94 -20.48
CA PHE A 178 2.31 11.41 -21.20
C PHE A 178 2.67 10.09 -21.87
N VAL A 179 1.82 9.07 -21.72
CA VAL A 179 2.04 7.74 -22.27
C VAL A 179 0.80 7.24 -23.00
N PHE A 180 1.00 6.60 -24.15
CA PHE A 180 -0.05 5.89 -24.87
C PHE A 180 0.50 4.67 -25.61
N HIS A 181 -0.38 3.70 -25.83
CA HIS A 181 -0.07 2.53 -26.65
C HIS A 181 -0.81 2.64 -27.98
N THR A 182 -0.09 2.36 -29.06
CA THR A 182 -0.69 2.33 -30.39
C THR A 182 -0.15 1.17 -31.22
N MET A 183 -1.02 0.65 -32.09
CA MET A 183 -0.72 -0.42 -33.02
C MET A 183 -1.37 -0.09 -34.35
N LEU A 184 -0.69 -0.40 -35.44
CA LEU A 184 -1.26 -0.40 -36.78
C LEU A 184 -1.61 -1.84 -37.18
N SER A 185 -2.89 -2.23 -37.29
CA SER A 185 -3.25 -3.62 -37.61
C SER A 185 -3.11 -3.96 -39.10
N GLU A 186 -3.33 -2.94 -39.94
CA GLU A 186 -3.20 -3.01 -41.40
C GLU A 186 -2.36 -1.81 -41.83
N HIS A 187 -1.43 -2.03 -42.75
CA HIS A 187 -0.56 -0.99 -43.26
C HIS A 187 -0.50 -1.07 -44.80
N ASN A 188 -0.89 0.02 -45.46
CA ASN A 188 -0.66 0.25 -46.87
C ASN A 188 0.64 1.05 -47.05
N PRO A 189 1.75 0.42 -47.47
CA PRO A 189 3.04 1.10 -47.61
C PRO A 189 3.07 2.09 -48.77
N GLU A 190 2.05 2.14 -49.64
CA GLU A 190 1.96 3.13 -50.72
C GLU A 190 1.22 4.42 -50.30
N GLU A 191 0.70 4.46 -49.08
CA GLU A 191 -0.10 5.57 -48.53
C GLU A 191 0.49 6.04 -47.20
N TRP A 192 0.40 7.35 -46.94
CA TRP A 192 0.79 7.85 -45.63
C TRP A 192 -0.36 7.84 -44.65
N SER A 193 -0.06 7.48 -43.41
CA SER A 193 -0.95 7.60 -42.27
C SER A 193 -0.23 8.29 -41.13
N THR A 194 -0.98 8.93 -40.23
CA THR A 194 -0.49 9.36 -38.93
C THR A 194 -1.50 8.96 -37.87
N ALA A 195 -1.04 8.34 -36.78
CA ALA A 195 -1.85 8.06 -35.60
C ALA A 195 -1.17 8.67 -34.39
N GLY A 196 -1.82 9.61 -33.69
CA GLY A 196 -1.12 10.40 -32.67
C GLY A 196 -2.02 11.31 -31.84
N LEU A 197 -1.37 12.20 -31.09
CA LEU A 197 -2.01 13.18 -30.21
C LEU A 197 -1.68 14.60 -30.66
N PHE A 198 -2.67 15.50 -30.59
CA PHE A 198 -2.54 16.87 -31.07
C PHE A 198 -3.14 17.89 -30.09
N ASP A 199 -2.55 19.07 -30.04
CA ASP A 199 -3.18 20.30 -29.55
C ASP A 199 -3.49 21.19 -30.76
N ASN A 200 -4.73 21.68 -30.86
CA ASN A 200 -5.13 22.65 -31.88
C ASN A 200 -5.86 23.82 -31.22
N VAL A 201 -5.32 25.03 -31.41
CA VAL A 201 -5.98 26.28 -31.02
C VAL A 201 -6.27 27.11 -32.26
N GLU A 202 -7.50 27.63 -32.29
CA GLU A 202 -8.34 28.10 -33.40
C GLU A 202 -7.72 28.92 -34.55
N GLU A 203 -6.43 29.29 -34.56
CA GLU A 203 -5.78 30.00 -35.69
C GLU A 203 -4.28 29.64 -35.93
N GLY A 204 -3.76 28.50 -35.47
CA GLY A 204 -2.35 28.10 -35.66
C GLY A 204 -2.17 26.60 -35.95
N TYR A 205 -1.15 26.24 -36.73
CA TYR A 205 -0.83 24.83 -37.04
C TYR A 205 -0.67 24.01 -35.73
N PRO A 206 -1.30 22.83 -35.62
CA PRO A 206 -1.26 22.02 -34.41
C PRO A 206 0.16 21.51 -34.12
N ILE A 207 0.52 21.36 -32.83
CA ILE A 207 1.70 20.57 -32.44
C ILE A 207 1.29 19.09 -32.57
N GLN A 208 2.01 18.34 -33.40
CA GLN A 208 1.68 16.95 -33.71
C GLN A 208 2.68 16.01 -33.04
N TYR A 209 2.19 15.15 -32.13
CA TYR A 209 2.93 13.98 -31.68
C TYR A 209 2.45 12.78 -32.50
N ASN A 210 3.08 12.60 -33.65
CA ASN A 210 2.80 11.46 -34.52
C ASN A 210 3.37 10.20 -33.87
N GLY A 211 2.48 9.30 -33.43
CA GLY A 211 2.82 7.99 -32.88
C GLY A 211 3.35 7.07 -33.98
N LEU A 212 2.48 6.58 -34.87
CA LEU A 212 2.91 5.79 -36.03
C LEU A 212 2.66 6.58 -37.31
N SER A 213 3.62 6.52 -38.24
CA SER A 213 3.46 7.06 -39.58
C SER A 213 4.00 6.11 -40.63
N ALA A 214 3.66 6.28 -41.90
CA ALA A 214 4.30 5.54 -42.98
C ALA A 214 4.45 6.38 -44.25
N ASP A 215 5.53 6.12 -44.99
CA ASP A 215 6.00 6.67 -46.26
C ASP A 215 5.65 8.14 -46.66
N TRP A 216 6.74 8.91 -46.78
CA TRP A 216 6.96 10.32 -47.13
C TRP A 216 7.13 11.31 -45.98
N GLU A 217 8.13 12.18 -46.19
CA GLU A 217 8.61 13.21 -45.28
C GLU A 217 7.43 13.87 -44.58
N ILE A 218 7.37 13.74 -43.25
CA ILE A 218 6.51 14.58 -42.42
C ILE A 218 7.04 16.01 -42.59
N GLU A 219 6.70 16.67 -43.69
CA GLU A 219 6.79 18.12 -43.87
C GLU A 219 5.68 18.72 -43.02
N ASN A 220 5.86 18.68 -41.70
CA ASN A 220 5.45 19.70 -40.71
C ASN A 220 5.83 19.23 -39.29
N LEU A 221 6.97 19.75 -38.81
CA LEU A 221 7.40 20.05 -37.43
C LEU A 221 6.90 19.12 -36.30
N LEU A 222 7.72 18.24 -35.71
CA LEU A 222 8.89 18.55 -34.86
C LEU A 222 10.12 17.69 -35.16
N ILE A 223 10.01 16.92 -36.23
CA ILE A 223 11.02 15.97 -36.68
C ILE A 223 11.16 16.13 -38.21
N GLU A 224 11.45 17.34 -38.67
CA GLU A 224 11.57 17.72 -40.10
C GLU A 224 12.58 16.85 -40.89
N ASP A 225 13.32 15.97 -40.22
CA ASP A 225 14.44 15.22 -40.77
C ASP A 225 14.45 13.74 -40.30
N ARG A 226 13.41 13.26 -39.58
CA ARG A 226 13.39 11.88 -39.01
C ARG A 226 12.02 11.19 -38.97
N GLY A 227 11.04 11.65 -39.75
CA GLY A 227 9.82 10.87 -40.03
C GLY A 227 10.13 9.43 -40.43
N ASP A 228 11.22 9.22 -41.16
CA ASP A 228 11.74 7.90 -41.56
C ASP A 228 11.99 6.91 -40.40
N ALA A 229 12.43 7.39 -39.24
CA ALA A 229 12.78 6.53 -38.10
C ALA A 229 11.53 6.00 -37.39
N ILE A 230 10.51 6.83 -37.22
CA ILE A 230 9.21 6.45 -36.67
C ILE A 230 8.41 5.66 -37.72
N ALA A 231 8.53 6.02 -39.00
CA ALA A 231 7.91 5.28 -40.09
C ALA A 231 8.45 3.85 -40.23
N ALA A 232 9.75 3.66 -39.99
CA ALA A 232 10.34 2.32 -39.92
C ALA A 232 9.81 1.46 -38.76
N LEU A 233 9.15 2.06 -37.75
CA LEU A 233 8.51 1.34 -36.65
C LEU A 233 7.09 0.84 -36.97
N ALA A 234 6.46 1.30 -38.06
CA ALA A 234 5.09 0.93 -38.44
C ALA A 234 4.98 -0.52 -38.98
N GLN A 235 5.56 -1.48 -38.26
CA GLN A 235 5.33 -2.90 -38.51
C GLN A 235 3.91 -3.24 -38.06
N THR A 236 3.13 -3.80 -38.98
CA THR A 236 1.75 -4.20 -38.69
C THR A 236 1.67 -5.19 -37.53
N ASN A 237 0.64 -5.07 -36.71
CA ASN A 237 0.27 -6.00 -35.63
C ASN A 237 1.26 -6.06 -34.46
N ASN A 238 2.09 -5.03 -34.27
CA ASN A 238 2.89 -4.85 -33.06
C ASN A 238 2.42 -3.61 -32.29
N TRP A 239 2.25 -3.77 -30.98
CA TRP A 239 2.02 -2.64 -30.09
C TRP A 239 3.32 -1.90 -29.78
N TYR A 240 3.23 -0.58 -29.74
CA TYR A 240 4.30 0.32 -29.36
C TYR A 240 3.83 1.26 -28.25
N GLN A 241 4.68 1.46 -27.25
CA GLN A 241 4.47 2.46 -26.22
C GLN A 241 5.21 3.73 -26.60
N PHE A 242 4.49 4.85 -26.62
CA PHE A 242 5.05 6.18 -26.78
C PHE A 242 5.01 6.88 -25.42
N GLU A 243 6.17 7.40 -25.00
CA GLU A 243 6.34 8.19 -23.78
C GLU A 243 6.88 9.57 -24.18
N ILE A 244 6.12 10.60 -23.86
CA ILE A 244 6.43 12.00 -24.13
C ILE A 244 6.67 12.69 -22.79
N LEU A 245 7.84 13.31 -22.63
CA LEU A 245 8.19 14.09 -21.44
C LEU A 245 8.19 15.57 -21.81
N ILE A 246 7.32 16.36 -21.18
CA ILE A 246 7.23 17.81 -21.33
C ILE A 246 7.98 18.44 -20.15
N LYS A 247 9.02 19.24 -20.41
CA LYS A 247 9.93 19.79 -19.38
C LYS A 247 10.18 21.28 -19.60
N GLU A 248 10.59 21.99 -18.55
CA GLU A 248 11.08 23.37 -18.70
C GLU A 248 12.44 23.41 -19.43
N ASN A 249 12.65 24.40 -20.31
CA ASN A 249 13.96 24.67 -20.88
C ASN A 249 14.84 25.44 -19.88
N GLU A 250 15.67 24.71 -19.12
CA GLU A 250 16.63 25.29 -18.17
C GLU A 250 17.73 26.15 -18.85
N SER A 251 17.86 26.10 -20.18
CA SER A 251 18.92 26.78 -20.96
C SER A 251 18.64 28.27 -21.24
N SER A 252 17.43 28.76 -20.94
CA SER A 252 17.00 30.15 -21.23
C SER A 252 17.68 31.21 -20.35
N GLY A 253 18.42 30.79 -19.32
CA GLY A 253 19.24 31.67 -18.48
C GLY A 253 20.62 31.94 -19.08
N ASN A 254 20.72 32.89 -20.03
CA ASN A 254 21.86 33.80 -20.30
C ASN A 254 21.95 34.22 -21.80
N GLY A 255 20.90 34.82 -22.35
CA GLY A 255 21.00 35.62 -23.58
C GLY A 255 21.51 37.04 -23.27
N LEU A 256 22.56 37.49 -23.95
CA LEU A 256 23.18 38.83 -23.80
C LEU A 256 22.29 39.98 -24.34
N ASP A 257 21.06 39.70 -24.73
CA ASP A 257 20.19 40.55 -25.54
C ASP A 257 19.05 41.19 -24.74
N GLY A 258 18.82 40.80 -23.49
CA GLY A 258 17.69 41.33 -22.70
C GLY A 258 16.31 41.04 -23.29
N LEU A 259 16.21 40.04 -24.18
CA LEU A 259 14.98 39.45 -24.71
C LEU A 259 14.98 37.95 -24.37
N GLY A 260 15.10 37.60 -23.09
CA GLY A 260 14.82 36.24 -22.65
C GLY A 260 13.32 36.01 -22.74
N SER A 261 12.87 35.18 -23.68
CA SER A 261 11.48 34.72 -23.67
C SER A 261 11.33 33.74 -22.51
N GLU A 262 10.51 34.12 -21.54
CA GLU A 262 10.06 33.27 -20.45
C GLU A 262 9.41 31.98 -21.04
N ASN A 263 9.71 30.82 -20.44
CA ASN A 263 9.00 29.54 -20.62
C ASN A 263 9.04 28.86 -22.00
N GLU A 264 10.23 28.60 -22.55
CA GLU A 264 10.33 27.59 -23.62
C GLU A 264 10.23 26.18 -23.00
N LEU A 265 9.32 25.33 -23.50
CA LEU A 265 9.23 23.93 -23.10
C LEU A 265 10.11 23.08 -24.03
N ILE A 266 10.74 22.03 -23.49
CA ILE A 266 11.42 21.00 -24.26
C ILE A 266 10.67 19.68 -24.14
N HIS A 267 10.72 18.88 -25.21
CA HIS A 267 10.12 17.56 -25.25
C HIS A 267 11.18 16.48 -25.43
N ASP A 268 11.02 15.38 -24.69
CA ASP A 268 11.69 14.13 -25.02
C ASP A 268 10.65 13.13 -25.50
N LEU A 269 11.02 12.33 -26.50
CA LEU A 269 10.22 11.24 -27.02
C LEU A 269 10.97 9.92 -26.82
N ILE A 270 10.32 8.98 -26.14
CA ILE A 270 10.82 7.63 -25.94
C ILE A 270 9.80 6.66 -26.55
N VAL A 271 10.26 5.76 -27.41
CA VAL A 271 9.41 4.70 -27.97
C VAL A 271 9.93 3.34 -27.53
N ARG A 272 9.01 2.48 -27.11
CA ARG A 272 9.30 1.09 -26.74
C ARG A 272 8.49 0.13 -27.60
N ASN A 273 9.09 -1.01 -27.90
CA ASN A 273 8.36 -2.13 -28.53
C ASN A 273 7.48 -2.86 -27.51
N GLU A 274 6.72 -3.85 -27.97
CA GLU A 274 5.84 -4.69 -27.14
C GLU A 274 6.58 -5.41 -25.99
N SER A 275 7.89 -5.67 -26.11
CA SER A 275 8.69 -6.26 -25.03
C SER A 275 9.17 -5.25 -23.99
N GLY A 276 8.86 -3.96 -24.16
CA GLY A 276 9.30 -2.85 -23.31
C GLY A 276 10.72 -2.36 -23.60
N GLU A 277 11.39 -2.94 -24.60
CA GLU A 277 12.71 -2.49 -25.04
C GLU A 277 12.60 -1.10 -25.67
N LYS A 278 13.46 -0.18 -25.23
CA LYS A 278 13.56 1.18 -25.80
C LYS A 278 14.20 1.08 -27.18
N ILE A 279 13.44 1.45 -28.22
CA ILE A 279 13.84 1.38 -29.63
C ILE A 279 14.11 2.76 -30.25
N LEU A 280 13.58 3.82 -29.62
CA LEU A 280 13.84 5.21 -30.00
C LEU A 280 13.94 6.07 -28.73
N GLU A 281 14.85 7.03 -28.73
CA GLU A 281 14.96 8.08 -27.73
C GLU A 281 15.45 9.35 -28.43
N GLU A 282 14.62 10.38 -28.38
CA GLU A 282 14.93 11.72 -28.86
C GLU A 282 14.76 12.70 -27.69
N THR A 283 15.70 13.63 -27.53
CA THR A 283 15.73 14.53 -26.36
C THR A 283 15.90 15.98 -26.76
N GLY A 284 15.34 16.89 -25.96
CA GLY A 284 15.52 18.32 -26.17
C GLY A 284 14.85 18.86 -27.44
N LEU A 285 13.74 18.25 -27.86
CA LEU A 285 12.94 18.69 -29.00
C LEU A 285 12.30 20.04 -28.62
N SER A 286 12.84 21.13 -29.19
CA SER A 286 12.25 22.47 -29.08
C SER A 286 11.07 22.55 -30.06
N PRO A 287 9.83 22.81 -29.58
CA PRO A 287 8.72 23.09 -30.48
C PRO A 287 9.14 24.29 -31.32
N GLY A 288 9.12 24.19 -32.66
CA GLY A 288 9.49 25.28 -33.58
C GLY A 288 8.55 26.50 -33.54
N THR A 289 8.00 26.85 -32.36
CA THR A 289 6.76 27.55 -32.00
C THR A 289 5.48 26.83 -32.46
N PRO A 290 4.40 26.69 -31.64
CA PRO A 290 3.85 27.65 -30.65
C PRO A 290 3.55 27.07 -29.24
N VAL A 291 2.89 27.90 -28.41
CA VAL A 291 2.42 27.67 -27.03
C VAL A 291 1.29 26.62 -27.06
N MET A 292 1.44 25.49 -26.34
CA MET A 292 0.30 24.62 -25.99
C MET A 292 -0.78 25.52 -25.41
N THR A 293 -2.02 25.48 -25.88
CA THR A 293 -3.09 26.30 -25.29
C THR A 293 -4.36 25.51 -25.00
N ALA A 294 -4.33 24.17 -25.06
CA ALA A 294 -5.49 23.39 -24.69
C ALA A 294 -5.29 22.34 -23.58
N ASP A 295 -6.31 22.28 -22.73
CA ASP A 295 -6.60 21.24 -21.74
C ASP A 295 -7.23 20.00 -22.43
N ARG A 296 -6.58 19.38 -23.43
CA ARG A 296 -7.20 18.34 -24.28
C ARG A 296 -6.30 17.18 -24.63
N VAL A 297 -6.89 15.97 -24.67
CA VAL A 297 -6.33 14.77 -25.28
C VAL A 297 -7.07 14.55 -26.60
N PHE A 298 -6.36 14.31 -27.69
CA PHE A 298 -6.97 14.21 -29.02
C PHE A 298 -6.48 12.96 -29.75
N LEU A 299 -7.37 12.01 -29.99
CA LEU A 299 -7.04 10.87 -30.83
C LEU A 299 -7.33 11.24 -32.28
N TYR A 300 -6.34 11.08 -33.13
CA TYR A 300 -6.48 11.42 -34.53
C TYR A 300 -5.75 10.46 -35.42
N PHE A 301 -6.40 10.22 -36.55
CA PHE A 301 -5.88 9.46 -37.67
C PHE A 301 -6.31 10.06 -39.00
N THR A 302 -5.32 10.47 -39.80
CA THR A 302 -5.53 10.77 -41.21
C THR A 302 -4.68 9.87 -42.07
N PRO A 303 -5.29 8.98 -42.87
CA PRO A 303 -4.63 8.42 -44.03
C PRO A 303 -4.72 9.41 -45.20
N SER A 304 -3.79 9.35 -46.14
CA SER A 304 -3.98 9.84 -47.50
C SER A 304 -4.16 8.70 -48.48
N GLY A 305 -4.83 8.94 -49.60
CA GLY A 305 -4.87 8.00 -50.73
C GLY A 305 -6.06 7.05 -50.74
N GLY A 306 -6.64 6.75 -49.57
CA GLY A 306 -7.95 6.10 -49.47
C GLY A 306 -7.90 4.71 -48.83
N GLY A 307 -8.06 4.69 -47.50
CA GLY A 307 -8.50 3.53 -46.72
C GLY A 307 -7.66 2.26 -46.86
N GLY A 308 -6.62 2.12 -46.04
CA GLY A 308 -5.89 0.86 -45.85
C GLY A 308 -5.33 0.64 -44.44
N ASP A 309 -5.23 1.71 -43.65
CA ASP A 309 -4.62 1.68 -42.33
C ASP A 309 -5.67 1.63 -41.24
N SER A 310 -5.45 0.76 -40.24
CA SER A 310 -6.34 0.57 -39.10
C SER A 310 -5.56 0.75 -37.81
N PRO A 311 -5.40 1.99 -37.31
CA PRO A 311 -4.71 2.23 -36.05
C PRO A 311 -5.60 1.89 -34.87
N TYR A 312 -4.93 1.52 -33.78
CA TYR A 312 -5.50 1.23 -32.50
C TYR A 312 -4.83 2.11 -31.46
N TRP A 313 -5.59 2.52 -30.45
CA TRP A 313 -5.09 3.14 -29.24
C TRP A 313 -5.66 2.43 -28.03
N ASP A 314 -4.81 2.26 -27.04
CA ASP A 314 -5.17 1.67 -25.77
C ASP A 314 -4.24 2.20 -24.68
N LEU A 315 -4.65 2.03 -23.43
CA LEU A 315 -3.92 2.39 -22.21
C LEU A 315 -3.15 3.72 -22.32
N ILE A 316 -3.90 4.81 -22.21
CA ILE A 316 -3.45 6.19 -22.28
C ILE A 316 -3.44 6.76 -20.87
N TRP A 317 -2.35 7.37 -20.45
CA TRP A 317 -2.28 7.99 -19.13
C TRP A 317 -1.29 9.14 -19.07
N ALA A 318 -1.46 10.01 -18.07
CA ALA A 318 -0.54 11.11 -17.80
C ALA A 318 -0.23 11.23 -16.31
N SER A 319 1.03 11.51 -16.01
CA SER A 319 1.53 11.72 -14.67
C SER A 319 2.33 13.01 -14.58
N GLU A 320 2.54 13.49 -13.37
CA GLU A 320 3.59 14.48 -13.15
C GLU A 320 4.97 13.84 -13.43
N TYR A 321 5.94 14.66 -13.82
CA TYR A 321 7.31 14.26 -14.16
C TYR A 321 8.29 15.17 -13.44
N VAL A 322 9.38 14.62 -12.92
CA VAL A 322 10.46 15.42 -12.30
C VAL A 322 11.77 14.90 -12.87
N ASP A 323 12.69 15.80 -13.23
CA ASP A 323 14.02 15.45 -13.73
C ASP A 323 15.11 15.81 -12.69
N PRO A 324 15.93 14.85 -12.22
CA PRO A 324 15.79 13.41 -12.42
C PRO A 324 14.61 12.85 -11.61
N GLU A 325 14.06 11.72 -12.06
CA GLU A 325 12.94 11.08 -11.36
C GLU A 325 13.30 10.70 -9.92
N PRO A 326 12.35 10.83 -8.98
CA PRO A 326 12.51 10.26 -7.66
C PRO A 326 12.61 8.73 -7.75
N THR A 327 13.42 8.16 -6.87
CA THR A 327 13.63 6.71 -6.77
C THR A 327 13.05 6.21 -5.46
N ALA A 328 12.59 4.96 -5.45
CA ALA A 328 12.05 4.30 -4.27
C ALA A 328 12.93 3.11 -3.87
N SER A 329 13.15 2.95 -2.57
CA SER A 329 13.88 1.81 -2.00
C SER A 329 13.05 1.14 -0.92
N ILE A 330 12.90 -0.18 -1.02
CA ILE A 330 12.08 -0.97 -0.12
C ILE A 330 12.96 -1.41 1.06
N GLY A 331 12.55 -1.04 2.27
CA GLY A 331 13.22 -1.41 3.51
C GLY A 331 12.88 -2.82 3.99
N ASP A 332 13.37 -3.13 5.19
CA ASP A 332 13.15 -4.42 5.83
C ASP A 332 11.66 -4.65 6.13
N GLU A 333 11.24 -5.91 6.01
CA GLU A 333 9.90 -6.36 6.40
C GLU A 333 9.69 -6.17 7.90
N GLN A 334 8.54 -5.60 8.23
CA GLN A 334 8.01 -5.45 9.57
C GLN A 334 6.75 -6.31 9.65
N VAL A 335 6.58 -7.02 10.75
CA VAL A 335 5.43 -7.90 10.98
C VAL A 335 4.48 -7.20 11.94
N GLY A 336 3.19 -7.26 11.64
CA GLY A 336 2.13 -6.67 12.45
C GLY A 336 2.01 -7.34 13.80
N VAL A 337 1.42 -6.64 14.77
CA VAL A 337 1.10 -7.24 16.06
C VAL A 337 -0.11 -8.17 15.84
N ILE A 338 0.15 -9.44 15.51
CA ILE A 338 -0.88 -10.38 15.02
C ILE A 338 -1.71 -11.00 16.15
N SER A 339 -1.35 -10.87 17.43
CA SER A 339 -2.10 -11.58 18.49
C SER A 339 -2.03 -10.94 19.87
N ARG A 340 -3.23 -10.71 20.44
CA ARG A 340 -3.44 -10.39 21.86
C ARG A 340 -4.06 -11.61 22.55
N THR A 341 -3.28 -12.31 23.35
CA THR A 341 -3.83 -13.34 24.25
C THR A 341 -4.26 -12.66 25.54
N THR A 342 -5.51 -12.89 25.96
CA THR A 342 -6.03 -12.39 27.25
C THR A 342 -6.42 -13.57 28.13
N SER A 343 -6.13 -13.45 29.42
CA SER A 343 -6.59 -14.41 30.40
C SER A 343 -7.12 -13.67 31.63
N SER A 344 -8.41 -13.87 31.93
CA SER A 344 -8.98 -13.51 33.22
C SER A 344 -8.60 -14.59 34.22
N SER A 345 -7.86 -14.24 35.27
CA SER A 345 -7.25 -15.25 36.13
C SER A 345 -8.24 -15.99 37.03
N SER A 346 -7.77 -17.15 37.50
CA SER A 346 -8.27 -17.88 38.67
C SER A 346 -7.24 -17.89 39.81
N SER A 347 -6.43 -16.83 39.98
CA SER A 347 -5.61 -16.60 41.18
C SER A 347 -5.92 -15.23 41.79
N SER A 348 -6.10 -15.17 43.11
CA SER A 348 -6.85 -14.13 43.83
C SER A 348 -6.30 -12.69 43.83
N SER A 349 -5.25 -12.36 43.05
CA SER A 349 -4.54 -11.07 43.16
C SER A 349 -4.24 -10.34 41.83
N ILE A 350 -4.26 -11.04 40.69
CA ILE A 350 -4.13 -10.45 39.35
C ILE A 350 -5.48 -10.65 38.68
N SER A 351 -6.22 -9.58 38.37
CA SER A 351 -7.58 -9.70 37.83
C SER A 351 -7.57 -10.00 36.33
N ASN A 352 -6.56 -9.52 35.60
CA ASN A 352 -6.41 -9.75 34.17
C ASN A 352 -4.93 -9.69 33.77
N ALA A 353 -4.54 -10.53 32.82
CA ALA A 353 -3.27 -10.40 32.11
C ALA A 353 -3.52 -10.47 30.60
N SER A 354 -2.86 -9.60 29.85
CA SER A 354 -2.80 -9.70 28.41
C SER A 354 -1.36 -9.59 27.93
N VAL A 355 -1.08 -10.28 26.84
CA VAL A 355 0.19 -10.21 26.15
C VAL A 355 -0.07 -9.86 24.71
N ASP A 356 0.54 -8.77 24.28
CA ASP A 356 0.62 -8.36 22.90
C ASP A 356 2.01 -8.78 22.40
N TYR A 357 2.07 -9.50 21.27
CA TYR A 357 3.31 -10.05 20.75
C TYR A 357 3.32 -10.12 19.22
N THR A 358 4.52 -10.15 18.64
CA THR A 358 4.74 -10.49 17.24
C THR A 358 5.22 -11.94 17.14
N SER A 359 4.42 -12.84 16.55
CA SER A 359 4.85 -14.21 16.25
C SER A 359 3.97 -14.94 15.24
N SER A 360 4.48 -16.06 14.74
CA SER A 360 3.77 -17.05 13.90
C SER A 360 3.18 -18.23 14.71
N GLY A 361 3.21 -18.18 16.05
CA GLY A 361 2.79 -19.29 16.91
C GLY A 361 1.87 -18.89 18.07
N ASP A 362 1.20 -19.90 18.63
CA ASP A 362 0.29 -19.71 19.76
C ASP A 362 1.05 -19.36 21.05
N VAL A 363 0.61 -18.31 21.74
CA VAL A 363 1.06 -17.95 23.09
C VAL A 363 0.06 -18.43 24.13
N THR A 364 0.55 -19.13 25.15
CA THR A 364 -0.24 -19.63 26.28
C THR A 364 0.08 -18.81 27.55
N LEU A 365 -0.98 -18.38 28.24
CA LEU A 365 -0.89 -17.69 29.53
C LEU A 365 -1.30 -18.64 30.67
N GLY A 366 -0.37 -18.91 31.58
CA GLY A 366 -0.60 -19.74 32.77
C GLY A 366 -0.45 -18.94 34.06
N PHE A 367 -1.53 -18.75 34.82
CA PHE A 367 -1.43 -18.15 36.15
C PHE A 367 -0.96 -19.17 37.18
N SER A 368 -0.05 -18.76 38.05
CA SER A 368 0.39 -19.57 39.18
C SER A 368 0.43 -18.72 40.45
N ALA A 369 -0.13 -19.26 41.53
CA ALA A 369 0.04 -18.69 42.87
C ALA A 369 1.38 -19.11 43.50
N SER A 370 2.03 -20.14 42.98
CA SER A 370 3.36 -20.57 43.40
C SER A 370 4.46 -19.77 42.70
N THR A 371 5.54 -19.51 43.45
CA THR A 371 6.83 -19.12 42.87
C THR A 371 7.28 -20.17 41.84
N PRO A 372 8.08 -19.79 40.83
CA PRO A 372 8.74 -20.73 39.94
C PRO A 372 9.47 -21.83 40.74
N PRO A 373 9.55 -23.07 40.24
CA PRO A 373 10.11 -24.20 40.98
C PRO A 373 11.52 -23.91 41.56
N GLY A 374 11.65 -23.95 42.88
CA GLY A 374 12.95 -23.93 43.58
C GLY A 374 13.59 -22.56 43.89
N THR A 375 12.81 -21.47 43.99
CA THR A 375 13.34 -20.09 44.00
C THR A 375 12.86 -19.22 45.18
N THR A 376 13.50 -18.06 45.39
CA THR A 376 13.08 -17.01 46.35
C THR A 376 12.00 -16.10 45.75
N SER A 377 11.18 -15.46 46.60
CA SER A 377 10.15 -14.50 46.16
C SER A 377 10.75 -13.29 45.43
N VAL A 378 9.95 -12.60 44.60
CA VAL A 378 10.34 -11.30 44.03
C VAL A 378 10.65 -10.30 45.17
N PRO A 379 11.51 -9.29 44.92
CA PRO A 379 11.74 -8.22 45.88
C PRO A 379 10.45 -7.49 46.28
N GLY A 380 10.38 -7.07 47.55
CA GLY A 380 9.17 -6.45 48.13
C GLY A 380 8.11 -7.47 48.55
N THR A 381 6.88 -6.99 48.72
CA THR A 381 5.71 -7.84 48.93
C THR A 381 5.25 -8.36 47.58
N ALA A 382 5.42 -9.67 47.36
CA ALA A 382 4.95 -10.34 46.14
C ALA A 382 3.41 -10.26 46.04
N ILE A 383 2.93 -9.78 44.90
CA ILE A 383 1.50 -9.61 44.61
C ILE A 383 0.97 -10.81 43.81
N GLY A 384 1.77 -11.33 42.86
CA GLY A 384 1.43 -12.51 42.08
C GLY A 384 2.54 -12.93 41.10
N TYR A 385 2.34 -14.10 40.49
CA TYR A 385 3.25 -14.69 39.49
C TYR A 385 2.46 -15.12 38.24
N LEU A 386 3.12 -15.04 37.09
CA LEU A 386 2.57 -15.40 35.77
C LEU A 386 3.63 -16.18 35.00
N GLU A 387 3.28 -17.35 34.48
CA GLU A 387 4.10 -18.07 33.50
C GLU A 387 3.55 -17.79 32.10
N ILE A 388 4.43 -17.32 31.21
CA ILE A 388 4.09 -17.06 29.82
C ILE A 388 4.98 -17.95 28.97
N SER A 389 4.37 -18.69 28.06
CA SER A 389 5.09 -19.57 27.15
C SER A 389 4.56 -19.43 25.74
N ALA A 390 5.42 -19.64 24.76
CA ALA A 390 5.05 -19.66 23.36
C ALA A 390 5.46 -20.97 22.70
N SER A 391 4.66 -21.40 21.73
CA SER A 391 4.94 -22.57 20.90
C SER A 391 5.97 -22.31 19.79
N ALA A 392 6.28 -21.03 19.52
CA ALA A 392 7.24 -20.56 18.53
C ALA A 392 8.02 -19.34 19.06
N PRO A 393 9.14 -18.94 18.44
CA PRO A 393 9.86 -17.72 18.79
C PRO A 393 8.95 -16.48 18.68
N THR A 394 9.04 -15.58 19.65
CA THR A 394 8.24 -14.34 19.72
C THR A 394 9.16 -13.13 19.94
N SER A 395 8.84 -12.00 19.33
CA SER A 395 9.54 -10.71 19.52
C SER A 395 8.58 -9.61 19.98
N ASP A 396 9.14 -8.46 20.40
CA ASP A 396 8.41 -7.25 20.78
C ASP A 396 7.22 -7.48 21.73
N ILE A 397 7.48 -8.24 22.80
CA ILE A 397 6.44 -8.67 23.73
C ILE A 397 6.15 -7.53 24.70
N THR A 398 4.87 -7.15 24.78
CA THR A 398 4.36 -6.24 25.82
C THR A 398 3.44 -7.02 26.74
N ILE A 399 3.77 -7.05 28.03
CA ILE A 399 2.95 -7.66 29.07
C ILE A 399 2.14 -6.55 29.73
N THR A 400 0.81 -6.70 29.75
CA THR A 400 -0.10 -5.83 30.49
C THR A 400 -0.73 -6.62 31.64
N LEU A 401 -0.54 -6.16 32.87
CA LEU A 401 -1.07 -6.78 34.09
C LEU A 401 -2.03 -5.81 34.78
N THR A 402 -3.22 -6.29 35.12
CA THR A 402 -4.17 -5.55 35.97
C THR A 402 -4.29 -6.24 37.32
N LEU A 403 -3.98 -5.52 38.39
CA LEU A 403 -4.05 -6.02 39.76
C LEU A 403 -5.50 -6.02 40.28
N ASP A 404 -5.84 -6.97 41.14
CA ASP A 404 -7.11 -6.93 41.88
C ASP A 404 -7.04 -5.83 42.97
N PRO A 405 -7.91 -4.81 42.94
CA PRO A 405 -7.93 -3.75 43.95
C PRO A 405 -8.06 -4.28 45.39
N THR A 406 -8.76 -5.40 45.59
CA THR A 406 -8.94 -6.00 46.92
C THR A 406 -7.63 -6.58 47.45
N ALA A 407 -6.83 -7.24 46.59
CA ALA A 407 -5.51 -7.74 46.94
C ALA A 407 -4.51 -6.61 47.21
N VAL A 408 -4.53 -5.55 46.39
CA VAL A 408 -3.70 -4.36 46.63
C VAL A 408 -4.02 -3.73 47.98
N SER A 409 -5.31 -3.62 48.32
CA SER A 409 -5.76 -3.05 49.59
C SER A 409 -5.42 -3.92 50.81
N SER A 410 -5.54 -5.24 50.69
CA SER A 410 -5.28 -6.17 51.80
C SER A 410 -3.79 -6.28 52.12
N LEU A 411 -2.93 -6.15 51.11
CA LEU A 411 -1.48 -6.11 51.25
C LEU A 411 -0.94 -4.69 51.52
N ASN A 412 -1.80 -3.67 51.45
CA ASN A 412 -1.46 -2.24 51.63
C ASN A 412 -0.27 -1.80 50.76
N ILE A 413 -0.32 -2.17 49.48
CA ILE A 413 0.77 -1.91 48.52
C ILE A 413 0.78 -0.43 48.10
N ASP A 414 1.95 0.19 48.11
CA ASP A 414 2.17 1.46 47.43
C ASP A 414 2.26 1.22 45.91
N LEU A 415 1.20 1.60 45.20
CA LEU A 415 1.09 1.47 43.74
C LEU A 415 2.21 2.19 42.96
N SER A 416 2.92 3.15 43.55
CA SER A 416 4.05 3.82 42.89
C SER A 416 5.34 3.00 42.89
N THR A 417 5.41 1.95 43.71
CA THR A 417 6.57 1.06 43.85
C THR A 417 6.40 -0.26 43.09
N VAL A 418 5.23 -0.47 42.47
CA VAL A 418 4.93 -1.71 41.76
C VAL A 418 5.87 -1.88 40.58
N THR A 419 6.54 -3.03 40.55
CA THR A 419 7.50 -3.42 39.52
C THR A 419 7.17 -4.83 39.02
N ILE A 420 7.25 -5.03 37.71
CA ILE A 420 7.20 -6.33 37.07
C ILE A 420 8.64 -6.86 36.97
N TYR A 421 8.83 -8.12 37.33
CA TYR A 421 10.11 -8.82 37.30
C TYR A 421 10.09 -9.97 36.31
N HIS A 422 11.21 -10.21 35.64
CA HIS A 422 11.45 -11.37 34.77
C HIS A 422 12.40 -12.36 35.46
N TRP A 423 12.12 -13.65 35.35
CA TRP A 423 12.98 -14.70 35.86
C TRP A 423 14.02 -15.13 34.83
N ASP A 424 15.31 -14.96 35.14
CA ASP A 424 16.41 -15.32 34.23
C ASP A 424 16.84 -16.80 34.30
N GLY A 425 16.24 -17.59 35.21
CA GLY A 425 16.68 -18.96 35.54
C GLY A 425 17.39 -19.09 36.90
N SER A 426 17.80 -17.97 37.49
CA SER A 426 18.58 -17.87 38.73
C SER A 426 18.19 -16.69 39.64
N SER A 427 17.69 -15.59 39.08
CA SER A 427 17.33 -14.37 39.79
C SER A 427 16.13 -13.64 39.16
N TRP A 428 15.55 -12.71 39.92
CA TRP A 428 14.44 -11.86 39.49
C TRP A 428 14.97 -10.50 39.06
N ASP A 429 14.98 -10.25 37.74
CA ASP A 429 15.40 -8.98 37.16
C ASP A 429 14.23 -8.00 37.06
N PRO A 430 14.36 -6.76 37.57
CA PRO A 430 13.31 -5.76 37.42
C PRO A 430 13.19 -5.29 35.98
N LEU A 431 11.97 -5.20 35.48
CA LEU A 431 11.66 -4.64 34.17
C LEU A 431 11.23 -3.18 34.29
N PRO A 432 11.55 -2.32 33.29
CA PRO A 432 10.95 -1.01 33.18
C PRO A 432 9.42 -1.12 33.16
N THR A 433 8.79 -0.72 34.26
CA THR A 433 7.35 -0.89 34.48
C THR A 433 6.66 0.46 34.41
N VAL A 434 5.65 0.57 33.56
CA VAL A 434 4.85 1.80 33.38
C VAL A 434 3.44 1.55 33.89
N ARG A 435 2.91 2.46 34.71
CA ARG A 435 1.52 2.42 35.15
C ARG A 435 0.63 3.14 34.14
N THR A 436 -0.20 2.41 33.42
CA THR A 436 -1.09 2.95 32.37
C THR A 436 -2.54 3.12 32.82
N GLY A 437 -2.92 2.53 33.95
CA GLY A 437 -4.26 2.65 34.54
C GLY A 437 -4.27 2.72 36.06
N SER A 438 -5.47 2.72 36.66
CA SER A 438 -5.62 2.77 38.13
C SER A 438 -4.96 1.57 38.82
N TYR A 439 -4.98 0.39 38.21
CA TYR A 439 -4.33 -0.83 38.72
C TYR A 439 -3.62 -1.61 37.60
N THR A 440 -3.35 -0.93 36.47
CA THR A 440 -2.82 -1.55 35.24
C THR A 440 -1.39 -1.11 35.01
N PHE A 441 -0.52 -2.08 34.71
CA PHE A 441 0.91 -1.93 34.57
C PHE A 441 1.42 -2.67 33.33
N GLU A 442 2.36 -2.06 32.63
CA GLU A 442 2.93 -2.55 31.39
C GLU A 442 4.45 -2.68 31.47
N ALA A 443 5.01 -3.72 30.85
CA ALA A 443 6.44 -3.90 30.68
C ALA A 443 6.76 -4.58 29.36
N HIS A 444 7.85 -4.14 28.72
CA HIS A 444 8.43 -4.78 27.54
C HIS A 444 9.41 -5.88 27.94
N VAL A 445 9.36 -7.00 27.23
CA VAL A 445 10.20 -8.18 27.54
C VAL A 445 10.81 -8.78 26.29
N ASN A 446 12.05 -9.26 26.42
CA ASN A 446 12.82 -9.82 25.31
C ASN A 446 12.79 -11.37 25.27
N SER A 447 12.18 -11.99 26.27
CA SER A 447 12.03 -13.44 26.38
C SER A 447 10.83 -13.79 27.24
N LEU A 448 10.15 -14.87 26.90
CA LEU A 448 9.04 -15.41 27.69
C LEU A 448 9.57 -16.43 28.69
N SER A 449 9.16 -16.27 29.95
CA SER A 449 9.49 -17.19 31.04
C SER A 449 8.47 -17.00 32.19
N TRP A 450 8.96 -16.99 33.42
CA TRP A 450 8.21 -16.58 34.59
C TRP A 450 8.33 -15.07 34.83
N PHE A 451 7.21 -14.47 35.15
CA PHE A 451 7.08 -13.08 35.57
C PHE A 451 6.51 -13.01 36.97
N GLY A 452 6.98 -12.03 37.74
CA GLY A 452 6.48 -11.74 39.08
C GLY A 452 6.13 -10.28 39.21
N VAL A 453 5.15 -9.96 40.05
CA VAL A 453 4.81 -8.56 40.39
C VAL A 453 5.03 -8.36 41.88
N GLY A 454 5.80 -7.33 42.22
CA GLY A 454 6.10 -6.96 43.60
C GLY A 454 5.92 -5.47 43.84
N GLY A 455 5.67 -5.08 45.10
CA GLY A 455 5.63 -3.69 45.54
C GLY A 455 5.93 -3.56 47.03
N GLU A 456 6.24 -2.35 47.50
CA GLU A 456 6.46 -2.09 48.92
C GLU A 456 5.12 -2.03 49.67
N SER A 457 4.99 -2.84 50.72
CA SER A 457 3.86 -2.73 51.65
C SER A 457 4.08 -1.58 52.63
N GLN A 458 3.06 -0.75 52.81
CA GLN A 458 3.06 0.36 53.76
C GLN A 458 2.68 -0.07 55.18
N ILE A 459 2.63 -1.38 55.47
CA ILE A 459 2.41 -1.90 56.82
C ILE A 459 3.71 -1.74 57.62
N SER A 460 3.68 -0.91 58.65
CA SER A 460 4.82 -0.73 59.54
C SER A 460 5.10 -2.00 60.36
N GLY A 461 6.22 -2.69 60.10
CA GLY A 461 6.81 -3.61 61.10
C GLY A 461 7.14 -5.05 60.72
N THR A 462 7.39 -5.39 59.45
CA THR A 462 8.05 -6.67 59.12
C THR A 462 9.33 -6.42 58.34
N GLU A 463 10.46 -6.74 58.98
CA GLU A 463 11.76 -6.87 58.35
C GLU A 463 11.67 -7.82 57.14
N THR A 464 12.49 -7.49 56.13
CA THR A 464 12.86 -8.32 54.98
C THR A 464 13.04 -9.78 55.36
N GLY A 465 12.04 -10.60 55.07
CA GLY A 465 12.06 -12.05 55.21
C GLY A 465 10.80 -12.63 54.60
N ALA A 466 10.98 -13.47 53.58
CA ALA A 466 9.94 -14.11 52.78
C ALA A 466 8.69 -14.48 53.61
N THR A 467 7.60 -13.74 53.41
CA THR A 467 6.29 -14.11 53.94
C THR A 467 5.77 -15.26 53.11
N THR A 468 5.85 -16.47 53.64
CA THR A 468 5.12 -17.62 53.12
C THR A 468 3.62 -17.34 53.15
N PHE A 469 2.93 -17.67 52.05
CA PHE A 469 1.48 -17.62 51.93
C PHE A 469 0.78 -18.23 53.16
N PRO A 470 -0.40 -17.73 53.57
CA PRO A 470 -1.25 -18.48 54.48
C PRO A 470 -1.64 -19.80 53.79
N GLN A 471 -0.99 -20.89 54.19
CA GLN A 471 -1.45 -22.25 53.96
C GLN A 471 -2.81 -22.41 54.64
N ASN A 472 -3.77 -23.02 53.92
CA ASN A 472 -5.10 -23.36 54.40
C ASN A 472 -5.06 -23.85 55.86
N VAL A 473 -5.79 -23.17 56.74
CA VAL A 473 -6.09 -23.65 58.08
C VAL A 473 -6.86 -24.96 57.95
N GLY A 474 -6.29 -26.02 58.55
CA GLY A 474 -6.84 -27.37 58.50
C GLY A 474 -8.30 -27.42 58.96
N ALA A 475 -9.12 -28.12 58.17
CA ALA A 475 -10.45 -28.54 58.60
C ALA A 475 -10.28 -29.58 59.73
N GLY A 476 -10.67 -29.16 60.94
CA GLY A 476 -10.97 -30.10 62.02
C GLY A 476 -12.18 -30.95 61.65
N GLU A 477 -12.13 -32.20 62.11
CA GLU A 477 -13.10 -33.27 61.89
C GLU A 477 -14.56 -32.81 62.02
N SER A 478 -15.38 -33.10 61.00
CA SER A 478 -16.78 -33.44 61.17
C SER A 478 -17.21 -34.42 60.08
N GLU A 479 -18.09 -35.33 60.48
CA GLU A 479 -18.36 -36.63 59.86
C GLU A 479 -18.91 -36.61 58.43
N SER A 480 -18.44 -37.57 57.62
CA SER A 480 -19.21 -38.40 56.66
C SER A 480 -20.45 -37.79 55.98
N THR A 481 -20.39 -37.53 54.66
CA THR A 481 -21.08 -38.34 53.63
C THR A 481 -20.86 -37.80 52.19
N SER A 482 -20.50 -38.74 51.30
CA SER A 482 -20.69 -38.78 49.83
C SER A 482 -20.18 -37.64 48.91
N ASN A 483 -19.15 -37.98 48.12
CA ASN A 483 -18.81 -37.42 46.79
C ASN A 483 -20.02 -37.39 45.83
N PRO A 484 -19.99 -36.50 44.83
CA PRO A 484 -19.74 -37.01 43.48
C PRO A 484 -18.62 -36.27 42.73
N GLU A 485 -17.85 -37.06 42.00
CA GLU A 485 -16.88 -36.63 40.99
C GLU A 485 -17.57 -35.85 39.87
N ILE A 486 -16.99 -34.72 39.44
CA ILE A 486 -17.28 -34.12 38.14
C ILE A 486 -16.00 -34.19 37.32
N ILE A 487 -16.00 -35.15 36.38
CA ILE A 487 -15.07 -35.26 35.28
C ILE A 487 -15.55 -34.30 34.18
N ILE A 488 -14.74 -33.30 33.81
CA ILE A 488 -14.99 -32.50 32.60
C ILE A 488 -14.01 -32.97 31.52
N PHE A 489 -14.57 -33.57 30.48
CA PHE A 489 -13.88 -33.87 29.22
C PHE A 489 -13.68 -32.59 28.42
N ILE A 490 -12.45 -32.37 27.95
CA ILE A 490 -12.14 -31.46 26.85
C ILE A 490 -12.59 -32.14 25.56
N VAL A 491 -13.43 -31.48 24.77
CA VAL A 491 -13.65 -31.84 23.36
C VAL A 491 -13.43 -30.58 22.55
N SER A 492 -12.33 -30.57 21.79
CA SER A 492 -12.15 -29.69 20.65
C SER A 492 -13.05 -30.17 19.50
N LEU A 493 -13.60 -29.24 18.73
CA LEU A 493 -13.66 -29.27 17.26
C LEU A 493 -14.44 -28.06 16.76
N GLY A 494 -13.91 -27.45 15.71
CA GLY A 494 -14.49 -26.29 15.06
C GLY A 494 -15.57 -26.61 14.03
N ILE A 495 -15.97 -25.50 13.41
CA ILE A 495 -16.71 -25.30 12.15
C ILE A 495 -18.24 -25.51 12.17
N VAL A 496 -18.88 -24.46 11.65
CA VAL A 496 -20.19 -24.33 10.99
C VAL A 496 -21.39 -23.97 11.88
N ALA A 497 -21.82 -22.72 11.68
CA ALA A 497 -23.09 -22.17 12.09
C ALA A 497 -24.30 -22.81 11.36
N VAL A 498 -25.47 -22.58 11.97
CA VAL A 498 -26.83 -22.71 11.42
C VAL A 498 -27.60 -24.00 11.78
N ALA A 499 -28.75 -23.76 12.41
CA ALA A 499 -29.90 -24.64 12.66
C ALA A 499 -29.86 -25.58 13.88
N LEU A 500 -30.14 -25.04 15.09
CA LEU A 500 -31.10 -25.69 16.01
C LEU A 500 -31.66 -24.77 17.13
N LEU A 501 -32.16 -23.58 16.77
CA LEU A 501 -33.27 -23.00 17.55
C LEU A 501 -34.52 -23.78 17.13
N VAL A 502 -35.02 -24.70 17.97
CA VAL A 502 -36.44 -25.17 18.07
C VAL A 502 -36.63 -26.31 19.09
N LEU A 503 -35.60 -26.84 19.77
CA LEU A 503 -35.79 -27.92 20.76
C LEU A 503 -35.52 -27.55 22.24
N ILE A 504 -35.80 -26.31 22.63
CA ILE A 504 -35.89 -25.91 24.06
C ILE A 504 -37.27 -25.32 24.34
N ASP A 505 -38.33 -26.06 24.01
CA ASP A 505 -39.68 -25.78 24.57
C ASP A 505 -40.50 -27.05 24.91
N SER A 506 -39.90 -28.25 24.78
CA SER A 506 -40.62 -29.52 25.03
C SER A 506 -40.14 -30.33 26.24
N LEU A 507 -39.24 -29.81 27.09
CA LEU A 507 -38.74 -30.55 28.27
C LEU A 507 -38.98 -29.84 29.62
N LYS A 508 -39.98 -28.96 29.71
CA LYS A 508 -40.49 -28.40 30.99
C LYS A 508 -41.92 -28.82 31.37
N LYS A 509 -42.46 -29.89 30.77
CA LYS A 509 -43.69 -30.54 31.26
C LYS A 509 -43.53 -32.06 31.24
N ASN A 510 -43.07 -32.61 32.35
CA ASN A 510 -43.68 -33.73 33.09
C ASN A 510 -42.84 -34.07 34.32
#